data_AF-A0A6P0JWL9-F1
#
_entry.id   AF-A0A6P0JWL9-F1
#
_cell.length_a   1.000
_cell.length_b   1.000
_cell.length_c   1.000
_cell.angle_alpha   90.00
_cell.angle_beta   90.00
_cell.angle_gamma   90.00
#
_symmetry.space_group_name_H-M   'P 1'
#
loop_
_entity.id
_entity.type
_entity.pdbx_description
1 polymer ?
#
loop_
_entity_poly.entity_id
_entity_poly.type
_entity_poly.pdbx_seq_one_letter_code
_entity_poly.pdbx_strand_id
1 'polypeptide(L)'
;MDFPLARQRFYQEIQQSEDQLDLGKAALYLAQEEYPTLEIDNYLNILDTMAVEVAEQLPESRYPLKIIQTLNQYLYEELGFHGNQQDYYNPRNSFLND
;
A
#
# COMPACT_ATOMS: atom_id res chain seq x y z
N MET A 1 -25.59 -0.56 -11.18
CA MET A 1 -25.51 -1.39 -9.96
C MET A 1 -25.49 -0.45 -8.78
N ASP A 2 -26.31 -0.69 -7.77
CA ASP A 2 -26.38 0.18 -6.58
C ASP A 2 -25.35 -0.34 -5.57
N PHE A 3 -24.09 0.06 -5.77
CA PHE A 3 -22.97 -0.35 -4.93
C PHE A 3 -22.69 0.70 -3.84
N PRO A 4 -22.09 0.31 -2.69
CA PRO A 4 -21.53 1.26 -1.73
C PRO A 4 -20.54 2.22 -2.40
N LEU A 5 -20.42 3.45 -1.90
CA LEU A 5 -19.57 4.50 -2.49
C LEU A 5 -18.12 4.04 -2.67
N ALA A 6 -17.56 3.30 -1.70
CA ALA A 6 -16.22 2.74 -1.78
C ALA A 6 -16.06 1.77 -2.97
N ARG A 7 -17.01 0.86 -3.17
CA ARG A 7 -17.04 -0.06 -4.32
C ARG A 7 -17.17 0.68 -5.66
N GLN A 8 -17.94 1.77 -5.70
CA GLN A 8 -18.05 2.61 -6.89
C GLN A 8 -16.72 3.28 -7.22
N ARG A 9 -16.02 3.83 -6.21
CA ARG A 9 -14.70 4.44 -6.34
C ARG A 9 -13.66 3.43 -6.81
N PHE A 10 -13.62 2.24 -6.22
CA PHE A 10 -12.78 1.14 -6.69
C PHE A 10 -13.02 0.82 -8.16
N TYR A 11 -14.29 0.64 -8.54
CA TYR A 11 -14.66 0.31 -9.92
C TYR A 11 -14.23 1.39 -10.92
N GLN A 12 -14.35 2.67 -10.56
CA GLN A 12 -13.89 3.79 -11.38
C GLN A 12 -12.36 3.80 -11.53
N GLU A 13 -11.62 3.50 -10.46
CA GLU A 13 -10.16 3.47 -10.46
C GLU A 13 -9.62 2.34 -11.34
N ILE A 14 -10.15 1.12 -11.23
CA ILE A 14 -9.69 -0.03 -12.04
C ILE A 14 -10.08 0.05 -13.53
N GLN A 15 -10.92 1.01 -13.90
CA GLN A 15 -11.27 1.30 -15.30
C GLN A 15 -10.33 2.29 -15.98
N GLN A 16 -9.41 2.91 -15.23
CA GLN A 16 -8.37 3.75 -15.82
C GLN A 16 -7.44 2.91 -16.71
N SER A 17 -6.73 3.57 -17.63
CA SER A 17 -5.65 2.92 -18.38
C SER A 17 -4.50 2.53 -17.45
N GLU A 18 -3.64 1.59 -17.86
CA GLU A 18 -2.50 1.12 -17.07
C GLU A 18 -1.63 2.25 -16.51
N ASP A 19 -1.34 3.28 -17.31
CA ASP A 19 -0.52 4.45 -16.91
C ASP A 19 -1.23 5.40 -15.92
N GLN A 20 -2.55 5.27 -15.75
CA GLN A 20 -3.39 6.15 -14.93
C GLN A 20 -3.95 5.44 -13.69
N LEU A 21 -3.86 4.12 -13.65
CA LEU A 21 -4.33 3.29 -12.54
C LEU A 21 -3.43 3.46 -11.32
N ASP A 22 -4.00 3.96 -10.23
CA ASP A 22 -3.34 3.92 -8.92
C ASP A 22 -3.77 2.67 -8.14
N LEU A 23 -2.86 1.68 -8.07
CA LEU A 23 -3.09 0.43 -7.35
C LEU A 23 -3.24 0.63 -5.85
N GLY A 24 -2.48 1.56 -5.24
CA GLY A 24 -2.57 1.84 -3.82
C GLY A 24 -3.94 2.41 -3.46
N LYS A 25 -4.43 3.33 -4.30
CA LYS A 25 -5.74 3.95 -4.15
C LYS A 25 -6.87 2.95 -4.35
N ALA A 26 -6.77 2.08 -5.36
CA ALA A 26 -7.73 0.99 -5.56
C ALA A 26 -7.77 0.04 -4.34
N ALA A 27 -6.62 -0.34 -3.79
CA ALA A 27 -6.56 -1.19 -2.59
C ALA A 27 -7.17 -0.50 -1.35
N LEU A 28 -6.92 0.79 -1.16
CA LEU A 28 -7.51 1.56 -0.06
C LEU A 28 -9.03 1.75 -0.22
N TYR A 29 -9.56 1.82 -1.44
CA TYR A 29 -11.02 1.79 -1.64
C TYR A 29 -11.65 0.47 -1.25
N LEU A 30 -10.96 -0.67 -1.42
CA LEU A 30 -11.44 -1.94 -0.88
C LEU A 30 -11.46 -1.92 0.65
N ALA A 31 -10.41 -1.38 1.28
CA ALA A 31 -10.38 -1.20 2.73
C ALA A 31 -11.49 -0.26 3.23
N GLN A 32 -11.82 0.79 2.48
CA GLN A 32 -12.87 1.75 2.85
C GLN A 32 -14.28 1.13 2.92
N GLU A 33 -14.50 -0.06 2.36
CA GLU A 33 -15.75 -0.80 2.56
C GLU A 33 -15.94 -1.26 4.01
N GLU A 34 -14.86 -1.76 4.62
CA GLU A 34 -14.86 -2.17 6.04
C GLU A 34 -14.60 -0.98 6.97
N TYR A 35 -13.89 0.05 6.48
CA TYR A 35 -13.53 1.25 7.23
C TYR A 35 -14.06 2.53 6.55
N PRO A 36 -15.36 2.88 6.69
CA PRO A 36 -15.97 3.98 5.95
C PRO A 36 -15.35 5.37 6.19
N THR A 37 -14.71 5.57 7.34
CA THR A 37 -14.03 6.82 7.72
C THR A 37 -12.54 6.84 7.33
N LEU A 38 -12.10 5.89 6.51
CA LEU A 38 -10.72 5.80 6.04
C LEU A 38 -10.39 6.99 5.13
N GLU A 39 -9.40 7.78 5.54
CA GLU A 39 -8.87 8.91 4.79
C GLU A 39 -7.81 8.43 3.80
N ILE A 40 -8.22 8.16 2.57
CA ILE A 40 -7.40 7.53 1.52
C ILE A 40 -6.07 8.26 1.30
N ASP A 41 -6.13 9.60 1.17
CA ASP A 41 -4.96 10.42 0.87
C ASP A 41 -3.89 10.35 1.97
N ASN A 42 -4.28 10.12 3.23
CA ASN A 42 -3.32 9.97 4.33
C ASN A 42 -2.47 8.71 4.15
N TYR A 43 -3.08 7.60 3.76
CA TYR A 43 -2.36 6.34 3.56
C TYR A 43 -1.54 6.34 2.27
N LEU A 44 -2.02 7.00 1.20
CA LEU A 44 -1.21 7.24 0.01
C LEU A 44 0.03 8.08 0.33
N ASN A 45 -0.11 9.15 1.11
CA ASN A 45 1.03 9.97 1.54
C ASN A 45 2.05 9.18 2.38
N ILE A 46 1.59 8.21 3.19
CA ILE A 46 2.49 7.32 3.93
C ILE A 46 3.29 6.43 2.94
N LEU A 47 2.63 5.83 1.95
CA LEU A 47 3.30 5.04 0.91
C LEU A 47 4.32 5.89 0.12
N ASP A 48 3.95 7.11 -0.28
CA ASP A 48 4.82 8.03 -1.00
C ASP A 48 6.03 8.46 -0.16
N THR A 49 5.81 8.74 1.13
CA THR A 49 6.90 9.06 2.07
C THR A 49 7.88 7.88 2.16
N MET A 50 7.38 6.66 2.32
CA MET A 50 8.21 5.47 2.34
C MET A 50 8.99 5.27 1.03
N ALA A 51 8.36 5.56 -0.11
CA ALA A 51 9.00 5.48 -1.41
C ALA A 51 10.14 6.49 -1.58
N VAL A 52 9.96 7.73 -1.08
CA VAL A 52 11.00 8.76 -1.08
C VAL A 52 12.16 8.35 -0.18
N GLU A 53 11.88 7.94 1.06
CA GLU A 53 12.90 7.56 2.03
C GLU A 53 13.76 6.39 1.53
N VAL A 54 13.13 5.33 1.00
CA VAL A 54 13.91 4.21 0.46
C VAL A 54 14.68 4.59 -0.81
N ALA A 55 14.14 5.48 -1.65
CA ALA A 55 14.81 5.92 -2.87
C ALA A 55 16.13 6.65 -2.58
N GLU A 56 16.20 7.40 -1.47
CA GLU A 56 17.42 8.07 -1.00
C GLU A 56 18.50 7.09 -0.52
N GLN A 57 18.09 5.91 -0.04
CA GLN A 57 19.00 4.86 0.44
C GLN A 57 19.47 3.92 -0.67
N LEU A 58 18.79 3.89 -1.82
CA LEU A 58 19.13 2.98 -2.91
C LEU A 58 20.50 3.31 -3.53
N PRO A 59 21.31 2.28 -3.88
CA PRO A 59 22.58 2.50 -4.56
C PRO A 59 22.37 3.08 -5.97
N GLU A 60 23.29 3.95 -6.41
CA GLU A 60 23.28 4.50 -7.78
C GLU A 60 23.18 3.40 -8.85
N SER A 61 23.92 2.30 -8.65
CA SER A 61 23.80 1.10 -9.48
C SER A 61 22.75 0.16 -8.90
N ARG A 62 21.59 0.12 -9.57
CA ARG A 62 20.44 -0.71 -9.23
C ARG A 62 20.70 -2.19 -9.56
N TYR A 63 21.34 -2.89 -8.62
CA TYR A 63 21.50 -4.35 -8.66
C TYR A 63 20.39 -5.02 -7.84
N PRO A 64 19.62 -6.00 -8.39
CA PRO A 64 18.43 -6.54 -7.72
C PRO A 64 18.62 -6.98 -6.26
N LEU A 65 19.72 -7.68 -5.94
CA LEU A 65 19.97 -8.10 -4.55
C LEU A 65 20.21 -6.92 -3.60
N LYS A 66 20.85 -5.83 -4.06
CA LYS A 66 21.05 -4.64 -3.23
C LYS A 66 19.74 -3.88 -3.01
N ILE A 67 18.86 -3.88 -4.01
CA ILE A 67 17.51 -3.29 -3.88
C ILE A 67 16.74 -4.05 -2.81
N ILE A 68 16.68 -5.39 -2.90
CA ILE A 68 15.99 -6.23 -1.90
C ILE A 68 16.60 -6.03 -0.51
N GLN A 69 17.93 -5.98 -0.40
CA GLN A 69 18.59 -5.74 0.88
C GLN A 69 18.21 -4.37 1.49
N THR A 70 18.17 -3.32 0.67
CA THR A 70 17.79 -1.96 1.11
C THR A 70 16.32 -1.93 1.55
N LEU A 71 15.43 -2.53 0.75
CA LEU A 71 14.01 -2.64 1.10
C LEU A 71 13.80 -3.42 2.39
N ASN A 72 14.53 -4.52 2.60
CA ASN A 72 14.39 -5.32 3.80
C ASN A 72 14.87 -4.56 5.05
N GLN A 73 16.02 -3.87 4.93
CA GLN A 73 16.53 -3.02 6.01
C GLN A 73 15.50 -1.94 6.38
N TYR A 74 14.99 -1.23 5.38
CA TYR A 74 14.01 -0.16 5.59
C TYR A 74 12.69 -0.67 6.19
N LEU A 75 12.06 -1.68 5.57
CA LEU A 75 10.74 -2.15 5.99
C LEU A 75 10.78 -2.92 7.33
N TYR A 76 11.72 -3.84 7.50
CA TYR A 76 11.70 -4.77 8.65
C TYR A 76 12.55 -4.29 9.83
N GLU A 77 13.70 -3.66 9.58
CA GLU A 77 14.61 -3.25 10.65
C GLU A 77 14.33 -1.81 11.11
N GLU A 78 14.07 -0.88 10.18
CA GLU A 78 13.83 0.54 10.50
C GLU A 78 12.36 0.80 10.86
N LEU A 79 11.41 0.40 10.00
CA LEU A 79 9.98 0.57 10.26
C LEU A 79 9.39 -0.54 11.16
N GLY A 80 10.13 -1.63 11.38
CA GLY A 80 9.72 -2.70 12.28
C GLY A 80 8.56 -3.56 11.76
N PHE A 81 8.28 -3.54 10.46
CA PHE A 81 7.22 -4.37 9.91
C PHE A 81 7.51 -5.84 10.17
N HIS A 82 6.47 -6.60 10.48
CA HIS A 82 6.56 -8.03 10.68
C HIS A 82 5.24 -8.69 10.34
N GLY A 83 5.29 -9.95 9.91
CA GLY A 83 4.08 -10.73 9.70
C GLY A 83 3.27 -10.86 11.00
N ASN A 84 1.95 -10.90 10.87
CA ASN A 84 1.07 -11.21 12.00
C ASN A 84 1.18 -12.71 12.33
N GLN A 85 2.05 -13.05 13.28
CA GLN A 85 2.29 -14.44 13.70
C GLN A 85 1.24 -14.95 14.69
N GLN A 86 0.49 -14.06 15.33
CA GLN A 86 -0.52 -14.41 16.33
C GLN A 86 -1.85 -14.78 15.69
N ASP A 87 -2.23 -14.08 14.62
CA ASP A 87 -3.47 -14.28 13.89
C ASP A 87 -3.24 -14.14 12.38
N TYR A 88 -2.61 -15.16 11.80
CA TYR A 88 -2.23 -15.17 10.39
C TYR A 88 -3.42 -14.98 9.44
N TYR A 89 -4.60 -15.48 9.81
CA TYR A 89 -5.83 -15.41 9.01
C TYR A 89 -6.70 -14.20 9.32
N ASN A 90 -6.19 -13.23 10.08
CA ASN A 90 -6.94 -12.01 10.34
C ASN A 90 -7.27 -11.30 9.01
N PRO A 91 -8.55 -10.99 8.72
CA PRO A 91 -8.93 -10.26 7.50
C PRO A 91 -8.21 -8.90 7.36
N ARG A 92 -7.82 -8.27 8.48
CA ARG A 92 -7.04 -7.03 8.50
C ARG A 92 -5.71 -7.13 7.77
N ASN A 93 -5.10 -8.32 7.74
CA ASN A 93 -3.85 -8.57 7.02
C ASN A 93 -3.99 -8.40 5.49
N SER A 94 -5.22 -8.19 4.97
CA SER A 94 -5.51 -7.96 3.55
C SER A 94 -5.73 -6.49 3.20
N PHE A 95 -5.63 -5.57 4.16
CA PHE A 95 -5.84 -4.14 3.93
C PHE A 95 -4.57 -3.32 4.19
N LEU A 96 -4.44 -2.18 3.52
CA LEU A 96 -3.28 -1.28 3.62
C LEU A 96 -3.46 -0.16 4.66
N ASN A 97 -4.48 -0.25 5.52
CA ASN A 97 -4.84 0.82 6.45
C ASN A 97 -4.39 0.62 7.91
N ASP A 98 -3.54 -0.37 8.15
CA ASP A 98 -2.93 -0.69 9.45
C ASP A 98 -1.44 -0.41 9.41
#